data_AF-A0A7W9GS78-F1
#
_entry.id   AF-A0A7W9GS78-F1
#
_cell.length_a   1.000
_cell.length_b   1.000
_cell.length_c   1.000
_cell.angle_alpha   90.00
_cell.angle_beta   90.00
_cell.angle_gamma   90.00
#
_symmetry.space_group_name_H-M   'P 1'
#
loop_
_entity.id
_entity.type
_entity.pdbx_description
1 polymer ?
#
loop_
_entity_poly.entity_id
_entity_poly.type
_entity_poly.pdbx_seq_one_letter_code
_entity_poly.pdbx_strand_id
1 'polypeptide(L)'
;MPRNWGRWAWATAAAAAAALCASGTVSAGPVTAAGAWICMPWPDDGLATVGQWLPNHGPGTVTLTHVALREPVGVAVVEASLMANHQVPGGGSLGMDFGPHPPSFDPADGSPELADEWAQRLPAVGAQIPAGEVRALIFGVRRTTEDRPATLRGFDVTYVDGGRSHRVVMDGDIMLGPDVQACEAWAER
;
A
#
# COMPACT_ATOMS: atom_id res chain seq x y z
N MET A 1 57.76 -43.86 -3.19
CA MET A 1 56.28 -44.01 -3.35
C MET A 1 55.72 -44.34 -1.97
N PRO A 2 54.67 -43.64 -1.46
CA PRO A 2 53.34 -43.61 -2.07
C PRO A 2 52.83 -42.20 -2.40
N ARG A 3 51.71 -42.20 -3.14
CA ARG A 3 51.03 -41.08 -3.80
C ARG A 3 50.08 -40.38 -2.83
N ASN A 4 50.16 -39.05 -2.71
CA ASN A 4 49.09 -38.25 -2.13
C ASN A 4 48.24 -37.66 -3.26
N TRP A 5 47.08 -38.27 -3.46
CA TRP A 5 46.01 -37.82 -4.34
C TRP A 5 45.10 -36.84 -3.61
N GLY A 6 44.78 -35.74 -4.30
CA GLY A 6 43.47 -35.12 -4.24
C GLY A 6 43.19 -34.23 -3.02
N ARG A 7 43.13 -32.92 -3.28
CA ARG A 7 41.83 -32.24 -3.43
C ARG A 7 42.05 -30.82 -3.93
N TRP A 8 41.74 -30.66 -5.22
CA TRP A 8 41.29 -29.40 -5.80
C TRP A 8 40.00 -28.95 -5.11
N ALA A 9 39.87 -27.66 -4.81
CA ALA A 9 38.62 -26.91 -4.98
C ALA A 9 38.73 -25.46 -4.46
N TRP A 10 38.87 -24.55 -5.43
CA TRP A 10 38.14 -23.29 -5.53
C TRP A 10 38.42 -22.18 -4.49
N ALA A 11 39.25 -21.24 -4.95
CA ALA A 11 39.19 -19.84 -4.56
C ALA A 11 37.82 -19.27 -4.94
N THR A 12 36.97 -18.99 -3.96
CA THR A 12 35.78 -18.14 -4.17
C THR A 12 36.16 -16.73 -3.75
N ALA A 13 36.46 -15.89 -4.73
CA ALA A 13 36.64 -14.46 -4.57
C ALA A 13 35.31 -13.85 -4.09
N ALA A 14 35.22 -13.46 -2.82
CA ALA A 14 34.13 -12.63 -2.32
C ALA A 14 34.44 -11.17 -2.69
N ALA A 15 34.16 -10.79 -3.93
CA ALA A 15 34.13 -9.42 -4.38
C ALA A 15 32.68 -9.02 -4.66
N ALA A 16 32.09 -8.24 -3.75
CA ALA A 16 31.07 -7.24 -4.05
C ALA A 16 30.94 -6.29 -2.85
N ALA A 17 31.89 -5.36 -2.77
CA ALA A 17 31.72 -4.12 -2.03
C ALA A 17 30.74 -3.20 -2.79
N ALA A 18 30.04 -2.34 -2.03
CA ALA A 18 29.46 -1.08 -2.46
C ALA A 18 28.26 -1.11 -3.43
N ALA A 19 27.04 -1.15 -2.88
CA ALA A 19 25.85 -0.61 -3.55
C ALA A 19 24.79 0.01 -2.60
N LEU A 20 25.14 0.30 -1.34
CA LEU A 20 24.17 0.81 -0.34
C LEU A 20 24.35 2.28 0.04
N CYS A 21 25.21 3.01 -0.65
CA CYS A 21 25.34 4.46 -0.51
C CYS A 21 24.98 5.21 -1.79
N ALA A 22 24.10 4.64 -2.63
CA ALA A 22 23.30 5.47 -3.51
C ALA A 22 22.21 6.10 -2.62
N SER A 23 22.57 7.18 -1.93
CA SER A 23 21.65 8.25 -1.57
C SER A 23 21.12 8.87 -2.88
N GLY A 24 20.41 8.05 -3.66
CA GLY A 24 19.74 8.49 -4.86
C GLY A 24 18.70 9.47 -4.40
N THR A 25 18.87 10.73 -4.79
CA THR A 25 17.84 11.75 -4.72
C THR A 25 16.54 11.12 -5.19
N VAL A 26 15.63 10.95 -4.23
CA VAL A 26 14.31 10.39 -4.42
C VAL A 26 13.52 11.44 -5.20
N SER A 27 13.51 11.33 -6.53
CA SER A 27 12.79 12.26 -7.39
C SER A 27 11.35 11.82 -7.54
N ALA A 28 10.44 12.76 -7.83
CA ALA A 28 9.14 12.42 -8.38
C ALA A 28 9.36 11.52 -9.60
N GLY A 29 8.69 10.36 -9.60
CA GLY A 29 8.72 9.39 -10.69
C GLY A 29 7.36 9.30 -11.39
N PRO A 30 7.14 8.30 -12.24
CA PRO A 30 5.93 8.17 -13.05
C PRO A 30 4.66 7.80 -12.28
N VAL A 31 4.79 7.33 -11.04
CA VAL A 31 3.64 7.00 -10.19
C VAL A 31 3.12 8.25 -9.51
N THR A 32 1.81 8.46 -9.62
CA THR A 32 1.10 9.52 -8.91
C THR A 32 0.23 8.93 -7.80
N ALA A 33 -0.13 9.78 -6.84
CA ALA A 33 -1.12 9.47 -5.82
C ALA A 33 -1.88 10.78 -5.54
N ALA A 34 -3.20 10.69 -5.43
CA ALA A 34 -4.05 11.84 -5.11
C ALA A 34 -4.65 11.59 -3.74
N GLY A 35 -4.44 12.48 -2.78
CA GLY A 35 -5.06 12.30 -1.48
C GLY A 35 -6.55 12.59 -1.49
N ALA A 36 -7.21 12.02 -0.49
CA ALA A 36 -8.61 12.27 -0.20
C ALA A 36 -8.74 12.87 1.20
N TRP A 37 -9.81 13.64 1.40
CA TRP A 37 -10.23 14.12 2.71
C TRP A 37 -11.47 13.34 3.08
N ILE A 38 -11.29 12.36 3.96
CA ILE A 38 -12.34 11.37 4.25
C ILE A 38 -12.44 11.20 5.75
N CYS A 39 -13.67 11.22 6.24
CA CYS A 39 -13.98 10.72 7.57
C CYS A 39 -14.94 9.57 7.48
N MET A 40 -14.68 8.54 8.28
CA MET A 40 -15.64 7.47 8.50
C MET A 40 -15.67 6.98 9.94
N PRO A 41 -16.79 6.40 10.38
CA PRO A 41 -16.81 5.64 11.62
C PRO A 41 -15.92 4.39 11.54
N TRP A 42 -15.40 3.95 12.68
CA TRP A 42 -14.76 2.65 12.83
C TRP A 42 -15.75 1.52 12.57
N PRO A 43 -15.36 0.48 11.83
CA PRO A 43 -16.06 -0.79 11.82
C PRO A 43 -16.12 -1.40 13.23
N ASP A 44 -17.22 -2.09 13.54
CA ASP A 44 -17.49 -2.66 14.87
C ASP A 44 -16.44 -3.70 15.30
N ASP A 45 -15.79 -4.36 14.35
CA ASP A 45 -14.73 -5.34 14.60
C ASP A 45 -13.34 -4.70 14.86
N GLY A 46 -13.25 -3.36 14.75
CA GLY A 46 -12.03 -2.59 15.00
C GLY A 46 -10.97 -2.70 13.89
N LEU A 47 -11.31 -3.29 12.74
CA LEU A 47 -10.44 -3.45 11.58
C LEU A 47 -11.00 -2.68 10.39
N ALA A 48 -10.23 -1.70 9.92
CA ALA A 48 -10.63 -0.84 8.82
C ALA A 48 -9.72 -1.01 7.61
N THR A 49 -10.31 -0.87 6.43
CA THR A 49 -9.62 -0.77 5.14
C THR A 49 -9.42 0.71 4.83
N VAL A 50 -8.22 1.06 4.39
CA VAL A 50 -7.89 2.39 3.87
C VAL A 50 -7.19 2.22 2.53
N GLY A 51 -7.87 2.60 1.45
CA GLY A 51 -7.41 2.39 0.08
C GLY A 51 -6.99 3.66 -0.64
N GLN A 52 -6.15 3.49 -1.67
CA GLN A 52 -5.76 4.54 -2.60
C GLN A 52 -5.40 4.01 -3.99
N TRP A 53 -5.74 4.77 -5.03
CA TRP A 53 -5.24 4.55 -6.39
C TRP A 53 -3.80 5.04 -6.58
N LEU A 54 -2.99 4.17 -7.19
CA LEU A 54 -1.63 4.45 -7.66
C LEU A 54 -1.54 4.26 -9.18
N PRO A 55 -1.83 5.30 -9.98
CA PRO A 55 -1.59 5.28 -11.41
C PRO A 55 -0.09 5.29 -11.73
N ASN A 56 0.35 4.42 -12.65
CA ASN A 56 1.67 4.47 -13.24
C ASN A 56 1.59 5.06 -14.66
N HIS A 57 1.94 6.34 -14.82
CA HIS A 57 1.95 7.00 -16.12
C HIS A 57 3.24 6.78 -16.92
N GLY A 58 4.14 5.96 -16.39
CA GLY A 58 5.43 5.67 -16.98
C GLY A 58 5.34 4.67 -18.13
N PRO A 59 6.37 4.63 -18.98
CA PRO A 59 6.45 3.67 -20.07
C PRO A 59 6.84 2.25 -19.61
N GLY A 60 7.24 2.09 -18.35
CA GLY A 60 7.76 0.84 -17.78
C GLY A 60 6.99 0.37 -16.56
N THR A 61 7.22 -0.89 -16.19
CA THR A 61 6.70 -1.46 -14.93
C THR A 61 7.53 -0.94 -13.76
N VAL A 62 6.86 -0.56 -12.69
CA VAL A 62 7.51 -0.17 -11.43
C VAL A 62 7.30 -1.24 -10.37
N THR A 63 8.24 -1.35 -9.42
CA THR A 63 8.13 -2.27 -8.28
C THR A 63 8.09 -1.49 -6.98
N LEU A 64 7.08 -1.71 -6.14
CA LEU A 64 6.98 -1.07 -4.84
C LEU A 64 8.02 -1.68 -3.88
N THR A 65 8.78 -0.84 -3.19
CA THR A 65 9.82 -1.28 -2.25
C THR A 65 9.51 -0.89 -0.81
N HIS A 66 8.67 0.11 -0.60
CA HIS A 66 8.20 0.50 0.71
C HIS A 66 6.82 1.15 0.61
N VAL A 67 5.95 0.85 1.57
CA VAL A 67 4.65 1.51 1.74
C VAL A 67 4.42 1.74 3.24
N ALA A 68 3.91 2.91 3.61
CA ALA A 68 3.59 3.25 4.99
C ALA A 68 2.44 4.26 5.08
N LEU A 69 1.71 4.22 6.20
CA LEU A 69 0.83 5.33 6.59
C LEU A 69 1.68 6.52 7.03
N ARG A 70 1.28 7.73 6.66
CA ARG A 70 1.96 8.96 7.03
C ARG A 70 1.29 9.58 8.26
N GLU A 71 2.10 9.92 9.26
CA GLU A 71 1.64 10.50 10.54
C GLU A 71 0.44 9.74 11.18
N PRO A 72 0.46 8.39 11.28
CA PRO A 72 -0.63 7.65 11.88
C PRO A 72 -0.74 7.92 13.38
N VAL A 73 -1.95 8.23 13.85
CA VAL A 73 -2.29 8.39 15.27
C VAL A 73 -3.47 7.48 15.59
N GLY A 74 -3.34 6.64 16.62
CA GLY A 74 -4.42 5.74 17.05
C GLY A 74 -4.69 4.56 16.10
N VAL A 75 -3.81 4.33 15.11
CA VAL A 75 -3.87 3.19 14.19
C VAL A 75 -2.55 2.42 14.14
N ALA A 76 -2.63 1.14 13.80
CA ALA A 76 -1.48 0.34 13.39
C ALA A 76 -1.80 -0.42 12.10
N VAL A 77 -0.84 -0.51 11.18
CA VAL A 77 -0.95 -1.33 9.98
C VAL A 77 -0.90 -2.80 10.37
N VAL A 78 -1.86 -3.57 9.85
CA VAL A 78 -1.93 -5.03 9.96
C VAL A 78 -1.44 -5.66 8.68
N GLU A 79 -1.92 -5.18 7.55
CA GLU A 79 -1.48 -5.60 6.22
C GLU A 79 -1.42 -4.42 5.25
N ALA A 80 -0.57 -4.55 4.24
CA ALA A 80 -0.54 -3.65 3.09
C ALA A 80 -0.52 -4.49 1.82
N SER A 81 -1.51 -4.28 0.97
CA SER A 81 -1.81 -5.10 -0.20
C SER A 81 -1.91 -4.23 -1.44
N LEU A 82 -1.51 -4.77 -2.59
CA LEU A 82 -1.68 -4.15 -3.90
C LEU A 82 -2.60 -5.05 -4.74
N MET A 83 -3.58 -4.46 -5.41
CA MET A 83 -4.51 -5.19 -6.27
C MET A 83 -4.85 -4.44 -7.55
N ALA A 84 -5.45 -5.15 -8.51
CA ALA A 84 -6.03 -4.52 -9.70
C ALA A 84 -7.06 -3.47 -9.29
N ASN A 85 -7.01 -2.31 -9.94
CA ASN A 85 -8.11 -1.36 -9.82
C ASN A 85 -9.20 -1.75 -10.82
N HIS A 86 -10.15 -2.57 -10.41
CA HIS A 86 -11.37 -2.74 -11.20
C HIS A 86 -12.40 -1.72 -10.71
N GLN A 87 -12.96 -0.95 -11.65
CA GLN A 87 -14.20 -0.23 -11.43
C GLN A 87 -15.34 -1.16 -11.86
N VAL A 88 -16.17 -1.61 -10.93
CA VAL A 88 -17.33 -2.43 -11.29
C VAL A 88 -18.39 -1.57 -11.99
N PRO A 89 -19.17 -2.12 -12.95
CA PRO A 89 -20.31 -1.41 -13.53
C PRO A 89 -21.30 -1.01 -12.43
N GLY A 90 -21.40 0.30 -12.15
CA GLY A 90 -22.12 0.83 -10.98
C GLY A 90 -21.29 1.76 -10.10
N GLY A 91 -19.98 1.88 -10.36
CA GLY A 91 -19.11 2.89 -9.77
C GLY A 91 -18.38 2.47 -8.49
N GLY A 92 -18.54 1.22 -8.03
CA GLY A 92 -17.75 0.66 -6.95
C GLY A 92 -16.30 0.42 -7.37
N SER A 93 -15.35 0.67 -6.48
CA SER A 93 -13.94 0.36 -6.69
C SER A 93 -13.25 0.16 -5.36
N LEU A 94 -12.62 -1.01 -5.18
CA LEU A 94 -11.79 -1.32 -4.02
C LEU A 94 -10.66 -0.31 -3.79
N GLY A 95 -10.27 0.45 -4.82
CA GLY A 95 -9.11 1.33 -4.75
C GLY A 95 -9.33 2.70 -4.13
N MET A 96 -10.58 3.10 -3.86
CA MET A 96 -10.93 4.24 -3.01
C MET A 96 -11.79 3.79 -1.82
N ASP A 97 -11.66 2.51 -1.43
CA ASP A 97 -12.52 1.97 -0.39
C ASP A 97 -11.98 2.26 1.00
N PHE A 98 -12.92 2.72 1.81
CA PHE A 98 -12.81 2.86 3.23
C PHE A 98 -13.94 2.03 3.80
N GLY A 99 -13.66 1.12 4.74
CA GLY A 99 -14.71 0.26 5.29
C GLY A 99 -14.17 -0.80 6.24
N PRO A 100 -14.95 -1.85 6.52
CA PRO A 100 -14.46 -3.05 7.19
C PRO A 100 -13.23 -3.65 6.52
N HIS A 101 -12.41 -4.36 7.31
CA HIS A 101 -11.26 -5.09 6.79
C HIS A 101 -11.28 -6.58 7.21
N PRO A 102 -11.32 -7.53 6.25
CA PRO A 102 -11.43 -7.30 4.81
C PRO A 102 -12.76 -6.64 4.41
N PRO A 103 -12.87 -6.06 3.20
CA PRO A 103 -14.13 -5.52 2.69
C PRO A 103 -15.26 -6.58 2.73
N SER A 104 -16.51 -6.12 2.88
CA SER A 104 -17.68 -7.00 2.76
C SER A 104 -17.86 -7.43 1.30
N PHE A 105 -18.17 -8.70 1.09
CA PHE A 105 -18.48 -9.28 -0.23
C PHE A 105 -19.87 -9.92 -0.23
N ASP A 106 -20.77 -9.47 0.65
CA ASP A 106 -22.14 -9.98 0.66
C ASP A 106 -22.78 -9.71 -0.71
N PRO A 107 -23.39 -10.72 -1.37
CA PRO A 107 -24.13 -10.51 -2.61
C PRO A 107 -25.21 -9.41 -2.51
N ALA A 108 -25.75 -9.15 -1.31
CA ALA A 108 -26.68 -8.06 -1.05
C ALA A 108 -26.02 -6.67 -1.20
N ASP A 109 -24.71 -6.58 -0.98
CA ASP A 109 -23.88 -5.39 -1.20
C ASP A 109 -23.44 -5.25 -2.68
N GLY A 110 -23.82 -6.20 -3.55
CA GLY A 110 -23.68 -6.11 -5.00
C GLY A 110 -22.31 -6.49 -5.56
N SER A 111 -21.47 -7.21 -4.81
CA SER A 111 -20.03 -7.30 -5.09
C SER A 111 -19.38 -8.70 -5.04
N PRO A 112 -20.02 -9.79 -5.52
CA PRO A 112 -19.37 -11.12 -5.55
C PRO A 112 -18.09 -11.12 -6.42
N GLU A 113 -18.02 -10.29 -7.46
CA GLU A 113 -16.84 -10.12 -8.32
C GLU A 113 -15.65 -9.49 -7.54
N LEU A 114 -15.92 -8.65 -6.53
CA LEU A 114 -14.89 -8.06 -5.68
C LEU A 114 -14.22 -9.11 -4.77
N ALA A 115 -14.90 -10.21 -4.45
CA ALA A 115 -14.32 -11.28 -3.63
C ALA A 115 -13.18 -12.00 -4.35
N ASP A 116 -13.40 -12.36 -5.63
CA ASP A 116 -12.40 -13.00 -6.47
C ASP A 116 -11.19 -12.08 -6.73
N GLU A 117 -11.44 -10.77 -6.81
CA GLU A 117 -10.37 -9.77 -6.93
C GLU A 117 -9.58 -9.60 -5.63
N TRP A 118 -10.28 -9.52 -4.50
CA TRP A 118 -9.63 -9.45 -3.18
C TRP A 118 -8.77 -10.67 -2.89
N ALA A 119 -9.18 -11.84 -3.36
CA ALA A 119 -8.39 -13.06 -3.28
C ALA A 119 -7.08 -12.99 -4.10
N GLN A 120 -7.03 -12.15 -5.14
CA GLN A 120 -5.85 -11.94 -5.99
C GLN A 120 -4.90 -10.84 -5.50
N ARG A 121 -5.19 -10.22 -4.35
CA ARG A 121 -4.32 -9.18 -3.79
C ARG A 121 -2.93 -9.73 -3.51
N LEU A 122 -1.92 -8.92 -3.78
CA LEU A 122 -0.53 -9.23 -3.52
C LEU A 122 -0.03 -8.43 -2.32
N PRO A 123 0.95 -8.92 -1.54
CA PRO A 123 1.67 -8.07 -0.60
C PRO A 123 2.20 -6.83 -1.34
N ALA A 124 1.98 -5.63 -0.78
CA ALA A 124 2.30 -4.40 -1.50
C ALA A 124 3.80 -4.28 -1.82
N VAL A 125 4.68 -4.60 -0.87
CA VAL A 125 6.13 -4.59 -1.09
C VAL A 125 6.54 -5.76 -1.98
N GLY A 126 7.26 -5.47 -3.05
CA GLY A 126 7.65 -6.42 -4.09
C GLY A 126 6.62 -6.55 -5.22
N ALA A 127 5.39 -6.06 -5.04
CA ALA A 127 4.40 -6.05 -6.10
C ALA A 127 4.71 -4.99 -7.16
N GLN A 128 4.16 -5.22 -8.36
CA GLN A 128 4.43 -4.44 -9.56
C GLN A 128 3.20 -3.68 -10.02
N ILE A 129 3.43 -2.46 -10.51
CA ILE A 129 2.43 -1.68 -11.25
C ILE A 129 2.90 -1.61 -12.70
N PRO A 130 2.25 -2.32 -13.64
CA PRO A 130 2.64 -2.26 -15.04
C PRO A 130 2.51 -0.85 -15.64
N ALA A 131 3.14 -0.64 -16.80
CA ALA A 131 3.06 0.64 -17.52
C ALA A 131 1.62 0.97 -17.91
N GLY A 132 1.17 2.20 -17.62
CA GLY A 132 -0.17 2.68 -17.96
C GLY A 132 -1.30 2.15 -17.07
N GLU A 133 -1.00 1.28 -16.10
CA GLU A 133 -2.00 0.67 -15.22
C GLU A 133 -2.26 1.50 -13.97
N VAL A 134 -3.44 1.28 -13.38
CA VAL A 134 -3.79 1.78 -12.04
C VAL A 134 -3.93 0.58 -11.12
N ARG A 135 -3.26 0.65 -9.96
CA ARG A 135 -3.42 -0.34 -8.89
C ARG A 135 -3.99 0.32 -7.65
N ALA A 136 -4.74 -0.47 -6.89
CA ALA A 136 -5.25 -0.09 -5.59
C ALA A 136 -4.24 -0.53 -4.52
N LEU A 137 -3.65 0.43 -3.81
CA LEU A 137 -2.89 0.18 -2.58
C LEU A 137 -3.86 0.23 -1.41
N ILE A 138 -3.94 -0.88 -0.69
CA ILE A 138 -4.88 -1.08 0.41
C ILE A 138 -4.11 -1.35 1.70
N PHE A 139 -4.46 -0.64 2.76
CA PHE A 139 -4.02 -0.95 4.11
C PHE A 139 -5.17 -1.53 4.92
N GLY A 140 -4.93 -2.69 5.53
CA GLY A 140 -5.69 -3.12 6.69
C GLY A 140 -5.12 -2.46 7.92
N VAL A 141 -5.92 -1.70 8.66
CA VAL A 141 -5.51 -0.99 9.86
C VAL A 141 -6.35 -1.42 11.05
N ARG A 142 -5.70 -1.54 12.20
CA ARG A 142 -6.37 -1.77 13.48
C ARG A 142 -6.33 -0.53 14.34
N ARG A 143 -7.38 -0.33 15.11
CA ARG A 143 -7.42 0.69 16.15
C ARG A 143 -6.41 0.37 17.26
N THR A 144 -5.70 1.38 17.75
CA THR A 144 -4.78 1.24 18.90
C THR A 144 -5.18 2.09 20.11
N THR A 145 -6.17 2.98 19.95
CA THR A 145 -6.70 3.83 21.02
C THR A 145 -8.23 3.90 20.95
N GLU A 146 -8.93 3.53 22.02
CA GLU A 146 -10.40 3.44 22.06
C GLU A 146 -11.12 4.77 22.32
N ASP A 147 -10.47 5.73 22.99
CA ASP A 147 -11.14 6.95 23.48
C ASP A 147 -11.02 8.17 22.57
N ARG A 148 -10.42 7.99 21.39
CA ARG A 148 -10.13 9.10 20.47
C ARG A 148 -10.21 8.66 19.01
N PRO A 149 -10.55 9.58 18.09
CA PRO A 149 -10.46 9.32 16.67
C PRO A 149 -9.02 8.94 16.29
N ALA A 150 -8.93 8.06 15.32
CA ALA A 150 -7.67 7.73 14.69
C ALA A 150 -7.50 8.59 13.43
N THR A 151 -6.29 9.04 13.16
CA THR A 151 -6.02 9.96 12.04
C THR A 151 -4.76 9.55 11.31
N LEU A 152 -4.70 9.85 10.02
CA LEU A 152 -3.49 9.74 9.20
C LEU A 152 -3.49 10.83 8.14
N ARG A 153 -2.29 11.20 7.68
CA ARG A 153 -2.06 12.27 6.70
C ARG A 153 -1.73 11.74 5.30
N GLY A 154 -2.27 10.58 4.96
CA GLY A 154 -2.08 9.90 3.69
C GLY A 154 -1.00 8.81 3.77
N PHE A 155 -0.25 8.63 2.70
CA PHE A 155 0.66 7.49 2.53
C PHE A 155 2.01 7.90 1.96
N ASP A 156 3.03 7.13 2.34
CA ASP A 156 4.36 7.17 1.75
C ASP A 156 4.59 5.91 0.93
N VAL A 157 4.92 6.07 -0.36
CA VAL A 157 5.25 4.95 -1.24
C VAL A 157 6.61 5.19 -1.86
N THR A 158 7.52 4.24 -1.69
CA THR A 158 8.80 4.18 -2.40
C THR A 158 8.75 3.02 -3.40
N TYR A 159 9.28 3.26 -4.59
CA TYR A 159 9.30 2.28 -5.67
C TYR A 159 10.57 2.40 -6.52
N VAL A 160 10.79 1.40 -7.36
CA VAL A 160 11.88 1.36 -8.34
C VAL A 160 11.32 1.35 -9.75
N ASP A 161 11.87 2.22 -10.60
CA ASP A 161 11.63 2.28 -12.05
C ASP A 161 12.98 2.24 -12.78
N GLY A 162 13.18 1.24 -13.65
CA GLY A 162 14.44 1.11 -14.40
C GLY A 162 15.72 1.11 -13.54
N GLY A 163 15.66 0.62 -12.30
CA GLY A 163 16.76 0.62 -11.34
C GLY A 163 16.94 1.92 -10.54
N ARG A 164 16.10 2.94 -10.76
CA ARG A 164 16.09 4.20 -10.00
C ARG A 164 15.01 4.18 -8.93
N SER A 165 15.35 4.68 -7.74
CA SER A 165 14.38 4.81 -6.64
C SER A 165 13.64 6.14 -6.70
N HIS A 166 12.33 6.05 -6.48
CA HIS A 166 11.40 7.17 -6.47
C HIS A 166 10.52 7.09 -5.22
N ARG A 167 9.98 8.24 -4.80
CA ARG A 167 8.94 8.32 -3.77
C ARG A 167 7.81 9.17 -4.28
N VAL A 168 6.61 8.71 -4.00
CA VAL A 168 5.41 9.53 -4.06
C VAL A 168 4.89 9.65 -2.63
N VAL A 169 4.62 10.90 -2.27
CA VAL A 169 3.96 11.24 -1.01
C VAL A 169 2.55 11.62 -1.36
N MET A 170 1.60 11.01 -0.68
CA MET A 170 0.20 11.37 -0.80
C MET A 170 -0.22 12.19 0.40
N ASP A 171 -0.67 13.41 0.14
CA ASP A 171 -1.23 14.32 1.14
C ASP A 171 -2.76 14.19 1.18
N GLY A 172 -3.32 13.70 2.29
CA GLY A 172 -4.76 13.71 2.53
C GLY A 172 -5.05 13.46 3.99
N ASP A 173 -5.96 14.23 4.60
CA ASP A 173 -6.34 13.99 5.98
C ASP A 173 -7.47 12.96 6.01
N ILE A 174 -7.19 11.82 6.63
CA ILE A 174 -8.14 10.72 6.82
C ILE A 174 -8.39 10.56 8.31
N MET A 175 -9.66 10.59 8.71
CA MET A 175 -10.09 10.34 10.08
C MET A 175 -10.98 9.09 10.16
N LEU A 176 -10.68 8.25 11.14
CA LEU A 176 -11.53 7.13 11.57
C LEU A 176 -12.10 7.48 12.96
N GLY A 177 -13.33 7.98 12.96
CA GLY A 177 -14.07 8.41 14.14
C GLY A 177 -14.72 7.25 14.89
N PRO A 178 -15.05 7.40 16.18
CA PRO A 178 -15.83 6.39 16.91
C PRO A 178 -17.26 6.24 16.36
N ASP A 179 -17.80 7.29 15.76
CA ASP A 179 -19.16 7.34 15.20
C ASP A 179 -19.26 8.44 14.13
N VAL A 180 -20.44 8.55 13.51
CA VAL A 180 -20.74 9.55 12.47
C VAL A 180 -20.72 10.98 13.03
N GLN A 181 -21.11 11.19 14.28
CA GLN A 181 -21.16 12.55 14.88
C GLN A 181 -19.76 13.13 15.05
N ALA A 182 -18.79 12.30 15.43
CA ALA A 182 -17.39 12.68 15.47
C ALA A 182 -16.88 13.08 14.07
N CYS A 183 -17.33 12.41 13.02
CA CYS A 183 -17.00 12.77 11.64
C CYS A 183 -17.58 14.11 11.21
N GLU A 184 -18.85 14.36 11.51
CA GLU A 184 -19.50 15.65 11.21
C GLU A 184 -18.76 16.80 11.91
N ALA A 185 -18.43 16.64 13.20
CA ALA A 185 -17.69 17.65 13.97
C ALA A 185 -16.26 17.88 13.47
N TRP A 186 -15.65 16.91 12.78
CA TRP A 186 -14.34 17.06 12.17
C TRP A 186 -14.42 17.82 10.84
N ALA A 187 -15.45 17.56 10.03
CA ALA A 187 -15.66 18.23 8.75
C ALA A 187 -15.95 19.73 8.86
N GLU A 188 -16.36 20.21 10.04
CA GLU A 188 -16.62 21.62 10.33
C GLU A 188 -15.36 22.46 10.69
N ARG A 189 -14.18 21.84 10.71
CA ARG A 189 -12.90 22.49 11.07
C ARG A 189 -12.12 22.98 9.86
#